data_AF-A0A368U9L6-F1
#
_entry.id   AF-A0A368U9L6-F1
#
_cell.length_a   1.000
_cell.length_b   1.000
_cell.length_c   1.000
_cell.angle_alpha   90.00
_cell.angle_beta   90.00
_cell.angle_gamma   90.00
#
_symmetry.space_group_name_H-M   'P 1'
#
loop_
_entity.id
_entity.type
_entity.pdbx_description
1 polymer ?
#
loop_
_entity_poly.entity_id
_entity_poly.type
_entity_poly.pdbx_seq_one_letter_code
_entity_poly.pdbx_strand_id
1 'polypeptide(L)'
;MQCKCGSEATSQKAIKSKLKAKIEFYQCGSCTRVSSAVLFIQDVEVATDPRSRTLFDELTGESAASLLDEVRREQELSKFELFANGELF
;
A
#
# COMPACT_ATOMS: atom_id res chain seq x y z
N MET A 1 -8.82 25.79 8.28
CA MET A 1 -8.25 24.85 9.28
C MET A 1 -7.00 24.23 8.69
N GLN A 2 -5.81 24.77 8.99
CA GLN A 2 -4.52 24.28 8.49
C GLN A 2 -3.91 23.37 9.56
N CYS A 3 -4.08 22.06 9.44
CA CYS A 3 -3.33 21.16 10.31
C CYS A 3 -1.87 21.15 9.83
N LYS A 4 -0.98 21.76 10.63
CA LYS A 4 0.48 21.71 10.41
C LYS A 4 1.00 20.45 11.06
N CYS A 5 0.94 19.33 10.35
CA CYS A 5 1.67 18.12 10.71
C CYS A 5 3.15 18.37 10.42
N GLY A 6 3.82 19.05 11.36
CA GLY A 6 5.26 19.28 11.33
C GLY A 6 6.00 17.99 11.70
N SER A 7 6.81 18.06 12.76
CA SER A 7 7.67 16.96 13.22
C SER A 7 6.98 15.86 14.04
N GLU A 8 5.67 15.94 14.26
CA GLU A 8 4.87 15.01 15.09
C GLU A 8 4.08 13.99 14.25
N ALA A 9 4.54 13.69 13.03
CA ALA A 9 4.01 12.59 12.24
C ALA A 9 4.74 11.29 12.60
N THR A 10 3.99 10.30 13.07
CA THR A 10 4.53 8.99 13.43
C THR A 10 4.10 7.96 12.39
N SER A 11 5.06 7.17 11.90
CA SER A 11 4.77 6.00 11.09
C SER A 11 4.15 4.91 11.97
N GLN A 12 2.92 4.54 11.67
CA GLN A 12 2.21 3.45 12.30
C GLN A 12 2.17 2.27 11.33
N LYS A 13 2.19 1.05 11.89
CA LYS A 13 2.03 -0.18 11.10
C LYS A 13 1.02 -1.10 11.76
N ALA A 14 0.14 -1.69 10.95
CA ALA A 14 -0.77 -2.73 11.39
C ALA A 14 -0.52 -3.99 10.56
N ILE A 15 -0.50 -5.15 11.23
CA ILE A 15 -0.16 -6.44 10.61
C ILE A 15 -1.28 -7.42 10.89
N LYS A 16 -1.86 -7.99 9.82
CA LYS A 16 -2.78 -9.12 9.88
C LYS A 16 -1.98 -10.39 9.56
N SER A 17 -1.31 -10.97 10.56
CA SER A 17 -0.44 -12.14 10.40
C SER A 17 -1.12 -13.34 9.73
N LYS A 18 -2.42 -13.54 9.98
CA LYS A 18 -3.23 -14.61 9.36
C LYS A 18 -3.35 -14.44 7.84
N LEU A 19 -3.34 -13.21 7.34
CA LEU A 19 -3.50 -12.87 5.93
C LEU A 19 -2.18 -12.47 5.26
N LYS A 20 -1.06 -12.48 6.01
CA LYS A 20 0.24 -11.95 5.57
C LYS A 20 0.13 -10.53 5.00
N ALA A 21 -0.77 -9.71 5.53
CA ALA A 21 -0.99 -8.34 5.10
C ALA A 21 -0.41 -7.37 6.13
N LYS A 22 0.30 -6.34 5.67
CA LYS A 22 0.82 -5.22 6.46
C LYS A 22 0.33 -3.92 5.85
N ILE A 23 -0.12 -2.98 6.68
CA ILE A 23 -0.40 -1.62 6.23
C ILE A 23 0.48 -0.66 7.02
N GLU A 24 1.14 0.24 6.31
CA GLU A 24 2.02 1.27 6.88
C GLU A 24 1.39 2.62 6.59
N PHE A 25 1.18 3.44 7.61
CA PHE A 25 0.53 4.73 7.44
C PHE A 25 1.14 5.81 8.32
N TYR A 26 1.14 7.04 7.80
CA TYR A 26 1.61 8.20 8.53
C TYR A 26 0.45 8.86 9.26
N GLN A 27 0.49 8.84 10.58
CA GLN A 27 -0.50 9.49 11.43
C GLN A 27 0.11 10.73 12.09
N CYS A 28 -0.54 11.86 11.88
CA CYS A 28 -0.21 13.10 12.55
C CYS A 28 -0.75 13.09 13.98
N GLY A 29 0.13 13.25 14.98
CA GLY A 29 -0.27 13.25 16.39
C GLY A 29 -1.22 14.38 16.76
N SER A 30 -1.04 15.57 16.18
CA SER A 30 -1.78 16.77 16.60
C SER A 30 -3.21 16.87 16.05
N CYS A 31 -3.52 16.23 14.92
CA CYS A 31 -4.88 16.25 14.35
C CYS A 31 -5.40 14.88 13.92
N THR A 32 -4.69 13.81 14.26
CA THR A 32 -5.06 12.42 13.95
C THR A 32 -5.21 12.13 12.46
N ARG A 33 -4.88 13.11 11.60
CA ARG A 33 -5.03 13.03 10.15
C ARG A 33 -3.98 12.09 9.60
N VAL A 34 -4.42 11.22 8.70
CA VAL A 34 -3.57 10.26 8.02
C VAL A 34 -3.36 10.75 6.60
N SER A 35 -2.10 10.87 6.20
CA SER A 35 -1.73 11.49 4.92
C SER A 35 -1.37 10.47 3.84
N SER A 36 -0.81 9.32 4.23
CA SER A 36 -0.43 8.28 3.28
C SER A 36 -0.43 6.94 3.98
N ALA A 37 -1.24 6.01 3.47
CA ALA A 37 -1.28 4.62 3.87
C ALA A 37 -0.92 3.71 2.68
N VAL A 38 0.01 2.80 2.89
CA VAL A 38 0.46 1.80 1.90
C VAL A 38 0.14 0.42 2.43
N LEU A 39 -0.64 -0.33 1.65
CA LEU A 39 -1.00 -1.71 1.92
C LEU A 39 -0.04 -2.63 1.17
N PHE A 40 0.50 -3.60 1.89
CA PHE A 40 1.28 -4.69 1.33
C PHE A 40 0.69 -6.04 1.72
N ILE A 41 0.70 -6.98 0.78
CA ILE A 41 0.29 -8.37 0.98
C ILE A 41 1.44 -9.26 0.53
N GLN A 42 1.90 -10.17 1.38
CA GLN A 42 3.07 -11.02 1.12
C GLN A 42 4.31 -10.22 0.65
N ASP A 43 4.52 -9.05 1.26
CA ASP A 43 5.60 -8.10 0.94
C ASP A 43 5.48 -7.37 -0.41
N VAL A 44 4.39 -7.58 -1.15
CA VAL A 44 4.10 -6.85 -2.39
C VAL A 44 3.20 -5.66 -2.06
N GLU A 45 3.57 -4.47 -2.52
CA GLU A 45 2.71 -3.28 -2.46
C GLU A 45 1.50 -3.48 -3.37
N VAL A 46 0.29 -3.47 -2.80
CA VAL A 46 -0.95 -3.75 -3.52
C VAL A 46 -1.84 -2.53 -3.65
N ALA A 47 -1.78 -1.60 -2.71
CA ALA A 47 -2.58 -0.38 -2.77
C ALA A 47 -1.95 0.75 -1.96
N THR A 48 -2.04 1.97 -2.48
CA THR A 48 -1.69 3.21 -1.79
C THR A 48 -2.93 4.05 -1.49
N ASP A 49 -2.76 5.05 -0.63
CA ASP A 49 -3.82 5.98 -0.17
C ASP A 49 -4.66 6.53 -1.34
N PRO A 50 -5.99 6.71 -1.20
CA PRO A 50 -6.77 6.67 0.04
C PRO A 50 -7.51 5.35 0.34
N ARG A 51 -7.50 4.38 -0.58
CA ARG A 51 -8.31 3.16 -0.44
C ARG A 51 -7.65 2.04 0.37
N SER A 52 -6.34 2.11 0.56
CA SER A 52 -5.53 1.09 1.26
C SER A 52 -6.04 0.75 2.67
N ARG A 53 -6.56 1.75 3.41
CA ARG A 53 -7.14 1.54 4.75
C ARG A 53 -8.43 0.74 4.73
N THR A 54 -9.39 1.16 3.90
CA THR A 54 -10.67 0.47 3.75
C THR A 54 -10.43 -0.97 3.28
N LEU A 55 -9.57 -1.15 2.28
CA LEU A 55 -9.16 -2.45 1.79
C LEU A 55 -8.51 -3.31 2.87
N PHE A 56 -7.65 -2.73 3.72
CA PHE A 56 -7.03 -3.48 4.82
C PHE A 56 -8.04 -3.89 5.88
N ASP A 57 -9.02 -3.05 6.21
CA ASP A 57 -10.05 -3.37 7.20
C ASP A 57 -10.98 -4.49 6.69
N GLU A 58 -11.49 -4.34 5.48
CA GLU A 58 -12.35 -5.29 4.77
C GLU A 58 -11.61 -6.51 4.21
N LEU A 59 -10.28 -6.57 4.38
CA LEU A 59 -9.45 -7.62 3.80
C LEU A 59 -9.86 -9.01 4.32
N THR A 60 -10.31 -9.87 3.40
CA THR A 60 -10.54 -11.30 3.62
C THR A 60 -9.44 -12.13 2.96
N GLY A 61 -9.38 -13.43 3.27
CA GLY A 61 -8.41 -14.35 2.65
C GLY A 61 -8.51 -14.42 1.13
N GLU A 62 -9.73 -14.43 0.59
CA GLU A 62 -9.99 -14.50 -0.85
C GLU A 62 -9.66 -13.18 -1.55
N SER A 63 -10.06 -12.05 -0.96
CA SER A 63 -9.73 -10.72 -1.50
C SER A 63 -8.23 -10.45 -1.49
N ALA A 64 -7.52 -10.88 -0.45
CA ALA A 64 -6.07 -10.71 -0.36
C ALA A 64 -5.32 -11.46 -1.47
N ALA A 65 -5.75 -12.68 -1.77
CA ALA A 65 -5.17 -13.47 -2.86
C ALA A 65 -5.46 -12.85 -4.24
N SER A 66 -6.69 -12.36 -4.44
CA SER A 66 -7.11 -11.76 -5.72
C SER A 66 -6.37 -10.45 -6.01
N LEU A 67 -6.26 -9.56 -5.02
CA LEU A 67 -5.52 -8.30 -5.15
C LEU A 67 -4.03 -8.55 -5.42
N LEU A 68 -3.44 -9.56 -4.75
CA LEU A 68 -2.05 -9.91 -4.97
C LEU A 68 -1.81 -10.45 -6.39
N ASP A 69 -2.72 -11.27 -6.91
CA ASP A 69 -2.61 -11.84 -8.26
C ASP A 69 -2.73 -10.73 -9.32
N GLU A 70 -3.66 -9.79 -9.15
CA GLU A 70 -3.84 -8.64 -10.04
C GLU A 70 -2.58 -7.78 -10.11
N VAL A 71 -2.07 -7.35 -8.95
CA VAL A 71 -0.89 -6.47 -8.90
C VAL A 71 0.38 -7.18 -9.36
N ARG A 72 0.52 -8.49 -9.10
CA ARG A 72 1.64 -9.26 -9.65
C ARG A 72 1.62 -9.24 -11.18
N ARG A 73 0.46 -9.45 -11.81
CA ARG A 73 0.34 -9.39 -13.27
C ARG A 73 0.68 -8.01 -13.80
N GLU A 74 0.23 -6.94 -13.14
CA GLU A 74 0.57 -5.58 -13.53
C GLU A 74 2.08 -5.29 -13.42
N GLN A 75 2.73 -5.75 -12.34
CA GLN A 75 4.18 -5.61 -12.19
C GLN A 75 4.97 -6.42 -13.21
N GLU A 76 4.48 -7.62 -13.56
CA GLU A 76 5.07 -8.42 -14.64
C GLU A 76 4.93 -7.71 -16.00
N LEU A 77 3.77 -7.15 -16.32
CA LEU A 77 3.55 -6.37 -17.54
C LEU A 77 4.41 -5.11 -17.59
N SER A 78 4.49 -4.35 -16.50
CA SER A 78 5.32 -3.14 -16.42
C SER A 78 6.82 -3.46 -16.58
N LYS A 79 7.27 -4.59 -16.03
CA LYS A 79 8.62 -5.10 -16.26
C LYS A 79 8.85 -5.43 -17.74
N PHE A 80 7.89 -6.06 -18.40
CA PHE A 80 7.98 -6.36 -19.84
C PHE A 80 8.02 -5.09 -20.71
N GLU A 81 7.26 -4.04 -20.38
CA GLU A 81 7.27 -2.78 -21.11
C GLU A 81 8.61 -2.04 -20.99
N LEU A 82 9.29 -2.14 -19.84
CA LEU A 82 10.66 -1.63 -19.66
C LEU A 82 11.70 -2.39 -20.48
N PHE A 83 11.52 -3.69 -20.73
CA PHE A 83 12.38 -4.45 -21.64
C PHE A 83 12.04 -4.19 -23.11
N ALA A 84 10.78 -3.92 -23.45
CA ALA A 84 10.35 -3.63 -24.81
C ALA A 84 10.73 -2.20 -25.28
N ASN A 85 10.78 -1.24 -24.35
CA ASN A 85 11.29 0.12 -24.58
C ASN A 85 12.76 0.28 -24.19
N GLY A 86 13.43 -0.80 -23.79
CA GLY A 86 14.87 -0.87 -23.62
C GLY A 86 15.53 -0.81 -24.99
N GLU A 87 15.77 0.42 -25.42
CA GLU A 87 16.67 0.84 -26.48
C GLU A 87 17.80 -0.19 -26.70
N LEU A 88 17.67 -0.95 -27.79
CA LEU A 88 18.82 -1.26 -28.63
C LEU A 88 19.45 0.09 -28.95
N PHE A 89 20.57 0.44 -28.32
CA PHE A 89 21.80 0.94 -28.95
C PHE A 89 22.85 1.33 -27.90
#